data_AF-A0A669DIZ4-F1
#
_entry.id   AF-A0A669DIZ4-F1
#
_cell.length_a   1.000
_cell.length_b   1.000
_cell.length_c   1.000
_cell.angle_alpha   90.00
_cell.angle_beta   90.00
_cell.angle_gamma   90.00
#
_symmetry.space_group_name_H-M   'P 1'
#
loop_
_entity.id
_entity.type
_entity.pdbx_description
1 polymer ?
#
loop_
_entity_poly.entity_id
_entity_poly.type
_entity_poly.pdbx_seq_one_letter_code
_entity_poly.pdbx_strand_id
1 'polypeptide(L)'
;MEEIYINLKPVKTIQSRSALNERGPRSSQRFPAGLILCLGLLSFFLLAGLIIVSTLYFYSTQCSAASQNVSSLINKEDMLNASLTERERTCPPGWMMSNHTCYFFSYGTGSWEKGRQDCTNREADLAIINSVNEQMLLSDFIEEDTHIWIGVTDREEEGKWKWIDGAQLSER
;
A
#
# COMPACT_ATOMS: atom_id res chain seq x y z
N MET A 1 17.80 -43.50 104.16
CA MET A 1 17.26 -42.33 103.44
C MET A 1 17.68 -42.51 101.99
N GLU A 2 17.07 -43.44 101.23
CA GLU A 2 15.74 -43.34 100.58
C GLU A 2 15.67 -42.09 99.69
N GLU A 3 15.37 -42.13 98.39
CA GLU A 3 15.02 -43.22 97.46
C GLU A 3 15.45 -42.84 96.02
N ILE A 4 15.54 -43.88 95.19
CA ILE A 4 15.93 -43.92 93.78
C ILE A 4 14.66 -43.94 92.92
N TYR A 5 14.68 -43.39 91.70
CA TYR A 5 13.75 -43.82 90.65
C TYR A 5 14.53 -44.36 89.43
N ILE A 6 14.28 -45.63 89.12
CA ILE A 6 14.66 -46.33 87.90
C ILE A 6 13.40 -46.49 87.07
N ASN A 7 13.50 -46.45 85.73
CA ASN A 7 12.61 -47.26 84.90
C ASN A 7 13.43 -48.10 83.92
N LEU A 8 13.25 -49.41 84.09
CA LEU A 8 13.95 -50.50 83.42
C LEU A 8 13.39 -50.76 82.02
N LYS A 9 14.27 -51.11 81.08
CA LYS A 9 13.92 -51.80 79.83
C LYS A 9 13.59 -53.27 80.12
N PRO A 10 12.53 -53.86 79.52
CA PRO A 10 12.28 -55.29 79.63
C PRO A 10 13.08 -56.10 78.60
N VAL A 11 13.38 -57.35 78.98
CA VAL A 11 14.17 -58.34 78.24
C VAL A 11 13.40 -59.68 78.17
N LYS A 12 13.45 -60.33 76.99
CA LYS A 12 13.28 -61.78 76.68
C LYS A 12 11.88 -62.42 76.83
N THR A 13 11.39 -63.43 76.09
CA THR A 13 11.74 -64.32 74.94
C THR A 13 10.38 -64.88 74.45
N ILE A 14 10.19 -65.45 73.25
CA ILE A 14 10.14 -66.91 72.99
C ILE A 14 10.21 -67.15 71.47
N GLN A 15 11.00 -68.17 71.17
CA GLN A 15 11.47 -68.69 69.90
C GLN A 15 10.38 -69.53 69.21
N SER A 16 10.17 -69.34 67.90
CA SER A 16 9.64 -70.38 67.01
C SER A 16 10.28 -70.22 65.64
N ARG A 17 11.13 -71.19 65.27
CA ARG A 17 11.70 -71.31 63.92
C ARG A 17 10.59 -71.79 63.00
N SER A 18 10.12 -70.93 62.09
CA SER A 18 9.37 -71.37 60.91
C SER A 18 10.32 -71.69 59.76
N ALA A 19 9.99 -72.78 59.07
CA ALA A 19 10.73 -73.42 58.01
C ALA A 19 10.75 -72.61 56.69
N LEU A 20 11.77 -72.91 55.90
CA LEU A 20 11.89 -72.75 54.44
C LEU A 20 10.56 -72.63 53.69
N ASN A 21 10.42 -71.64 52.80
CA ASN A 21 10.33 -71.94 51.36
C ASN A 21 10.43 -70.70 50.46
N GLU A 22 11.43 -70.77 49.57
CA GLU A 22 11.37 -70.52 48.12
C GLU A 22 11.14 -69.10 47.55
N ARG A 23 12.10 -68.76 46.68
CA ARG A 23 12.21 -67.58 45.81
C ARG A 23 11.07 -67.48 44.80
N GLY A 24 10.55 -66.27 44.62
CA GLY A 24 9.93 -65.79 43.38
C GLY A 24 10.65 -64.54 42.86
N PRO A 25 10.84 -64.34 41.54
CA PRO A 25 11.77 -63.34 41.02
C PRO A 25 11.11 -61.97 41.01
N ARG A 26 11.63 -61.01 41.79
CA ARG A 26 11.29 -59.59 41.59
C ARG A 26 12.32 -58.95 40.67
N SER A 27 11.96 -58.99 39.38
CA SER A 27 12.53 -58.25 38.26
C SER A 27 13.17 -56.92 38.70
N SER A 28 14.49 -56.84 38.64
CA SER A 28 15.21 -55.57 38.66
C SER A 28 14.87 -54.84 37.37
N GLN A 29 13.94 -53.88 37.42
CA GLN A 29 13.72 -52.93 36.32
C GLN A 29 14.95 -52.03 36.21
N ARG A 30 15.98 -52.51 35.52
CA ARG A 30 16.97 -51.63 34.89
C ARG A 30 16.29 -51.02 33.68
N PHE A 31 15.66 -49.85 33.86
CA PHE A 31 15.28 -49.05 32.70
C PHE A 31 16.54 -48.84 31.86
N PRO A 32 16.54 -49.18 30.56
CA PRO A 32 17.72 -49.01 29.74
C PRO A 32 18.01 -47.49 29.70
N ALA A 33 19.15 -47.07 30.27
CA ALA A 33 19.53 -45.65 30.32
C ALA A 33 19.48 -44.97 28.93
N GLY A 34 19.66 -45.75 27.86
CA GLY A 34 19.48 -45.30 26.47
C GLY A 34 18.07 -44.80 26.13
N LEU A 35 17.01 -45.36 26.73
CA LEU A 35 15.63 -44.92 26.48
C LEU A 35 15.36 -43.56 27.12
N ILE A 36 15.92 -43.30 28.31
CA ILE A 36 15.82 -42.00 28.97
C ILE A 36 16.58 -40.94 28.18
N LEU A 37 17.78 -41.28 27.67
CA LEU A 37 18.56 -40.40 26.79
C LEU A 37 17.82 -40.10 25.48
N CYS A 38 17.23 -41.11 24.83
CA CYS A 38 16.42 -40.92 23.62
C CYS A 38 15.21 -40.02 23.87
N LEU A 39 14.44 -40.26 24.94
CA LEU A 39 13.28 -39.45 25.26
C LEU A 39 13.65 -38.01 25.61
N GLY A 40 14.79 -37.79 26.29
CA GLY A 40 15.32 -36.46 26.57
C GLY A 40 15.78 -35.71 25.32
N LEU A 41 16.41 -36.40 24.37
CA LEU A 41 16.79 -35.79 23.09
C LEU A 41 15.57 -35.47 22.24
N LEU A 42 14.61 -36.39 22.15
CA LEU A 42 13.35 -36.17 21.44
C LEU A 42 12.57 -34.99 22.02
N SER A 43 12.48 -34.87 23.35
CA SER A 43 11.80 -33.74 23.99
C SER A 43 12.54 -32.43 23.73
N PHE A 44 13.88 -32.41 23.75
CA PHE A 44 14.67 -31.24 23.41
C PHE A 44 14.44 -30.77 21.97
N PHE A 45 14.47 -31.69 20.99
CA PHE A 45 14.21 -31.34 19.59
C PHE A 45 12.78 -30.85 19.36
N LEU A 46 11.79 -31.44 20.03
CA LEU A 46 10.40 -30.99 19.96
C LEU A 46 10.23 -29.59 20.55
N LEU A 47 10.83 -29.31 21.71
CA LEU A 47 10.78 -27.98 22.32
C LEU A 47 11.50 -26.94 21.45
N ALA A 48 12.67 -27.25 20.91
CA ALA A 48 13.37 -26.37 19.98
C ALA A 48 12.53 -26.09 18.72
N GLY A 49 11.90 -27.12 18.16
CA GLY A 49 11.01 -26.99 17.01
C GLY A 49 9.80 -26.10 17.31
N LEU A 50 9.14 -26.30 18.45
CA LEU A 50 7.99 -25.47 18.87
C LEU A 50 8.38 -24.00 19.09
N ILE A 51 9.54 -23.75 19.69
CA ILE A 51 10.06 -22.39 19.89
C ILE A 51 10.32 -21.73 18.53
N ILE A 52 10.96 -22.44 17.60
CA ILE A 52 11.23 -21.93 16.23
C ILE A 52 9.92 -21.63 15.50
N VAL A 53 8.95 -22.55 15.54
CA VAL A 53 7.64 -22.34 14.89
C VAL A 53 6.92 -21.14 15.51
N SER A 54 6.93 -21.03 16.84
CA SER A 54 6.30 -19.92 17.55
C SER A 54 6.94 -18.57 17.23
N THR A 55 8.27 -18.49 17.20
CA THR A 55 8.98 -17.25 16.83
C THR A 55 8.73 -16.89 15.37
N LEU A 56 8.78 -17.85 14.44
CA LEU A 56 8.44 -17.62 13.03
C LEU A 56 7.01 -17.10 12.85
N TYR A 57 6.04 -17.69 13.55
CA TYR A 57 4.64 -17.26 13.52
C TYR A 57 4.46 -15.85 14.11
N PHE A 58 5.19 -15.53 15.18
CA PHE A 58 5.21 -14.19 15.77
C PHE A 58 5.80 -13.16 14.80
N TYR A 59 6.93 -13.47 14.16
CA TYR A 59 7.55 -12.61 13.14
C TYR A 59 6.65 -12.43 11.91
N SER A 60 5.97 -13.48 11.42
CA SER A 60 5.05 -13.35 10.29
C SER A 60 3.83 -12.48 10.62
N THR A 61 3.29 -12.61 11.83
CA THR A 61 2.17 -11.77 12.30
C THR A 61 2.59 -10.30 12.41
N GLN A 62 3.78 -10.03 12.95
CA GLN A 62 4.33 -8.69 13.05
C GLN A 62 4.63 -8.07 11.68
N CYS A 63 5.12 -8.85 10.72
CA CYS A 63 5.39 -8.41 9.35
C CYS A 63 4.09 -8.00 8.62
N SER A 64 3.00 -8.75 8.86
CA SER A 64 1.67 -8.43 8.31
C SER A 64 1.13 -7.09 8.87
N ALA A 65 1.32 -6.83 10.16
CA ALA A 65 0.93 -5.55 10.78
C ALA A 65 1.78 -4.37 10.28
N ALA A 66 3.11 -4.55 10.14
CA ALA A 66 3.99 -3.53 9.58
C ALA A 66 3.67 -3.24 8.09
N SER A 67 3.33 -4.26 7.31
CA SER A 67 2.98 -4.14 5.89
C SER A 67 1.72 -3.28 5.65
N GLN A 68 0.73 -3.35 6.54
CA GLN A 68 -0.51 -2.55 6.42
C GLN A 68 -0.25 -1.06 6.63
N ASN A 69 0.60 -0.71 7.60
CA ASN A 69 0.99 0.67 7.87
C ASN A 69 1.80 1.29 6.71
N VAL A 70 2.63 0.50 6.04
CA VAL A 70 3.39 0.96 4.87
C VAL A 70 2.48 1.15 3.65
N SER A 71 1.56 0.21 3.41
CA SER A 71 0.63 0.30 2.27
C SER A 71 -0.28 1.53 2.36
N SER A 72 -0.73 1.90 3.57
CA SER A 72 -1.57 3.10 3.76
C SER A 72 -0.82 4.41 3.53
N LEU A 73 0.48 4.45 3.80
CA LEU A 73 1.34 5.61 3.52
C LEU A 73 1.59 5.75 2.02
N ILE A 74 1.91 4.64 1.33
CA ILE A 74 2.09 4.63 -0.14
C ILE A 74 0.82 5.10 -0.84
N ASN A 75 -0.35 4.56 -0.46
CA ASN A 75 -1.63 4.97 -1.05
C ASN A 75 -1.90 6.47 -0.85
N LYS A 76 -1.55 7.02 0.31
CA LYS A 76 -1.73 8.45 0.60
C LYS A 76 -0.78 9.32 -0.21
N GLU A 77 0.46 8.88 -0.40
CA GLU A 77 1.44 9.54 -1.24
C GLU A 77 1.00 9.52 -2.71
N ASP A 78 0.51 8.38 -3.22
CA ASP A 78 -0.02 8.27 -4.58
C ASP A 78 -1.24 9.17 -4.81
N MET A 79 -2.17 9.23 -3.85
CA MET A 79 -3.33 10.14 -3.92
C MET A 79 -2.90 11.61 -3.88
N LEU A 80 -1.88 11.95 -3.08
CA LEU A 80 -1.34 13.30 -3.01
C LEU A 80 -0.61 13.66 -4.30
N ASN A 81 0.20 12.76 -4.86
CA ASN A 81 0.91 12.95 -6.11
C ASN A 81 -0.04 13.06 -7.30
N ALA A 82 -1.12 12.27 -7.34
CA ALA A 82 -2.18 12.40 -8.33
C ALA A 82 -2.90 13.76 -8.23
N SER A 83 -3.19 14.21 -7.00
CA SER A 83 -3.78 15.54 -6.77
C SER A 83 -2.82 16.68 -7.11
N LEU A 84 -1.51 16.50 -6.88
CA LEU A 84 -0.48 17.48 -7.24
C LEU A 84 -0.29 17.54 -8.75
N THR A 85 -0.30 16.41 -9.46
CA THR A 85 -0.25 16.40 -10.94
C THR A 85 -1.49 17.04 -11.56
N GLU A 86 -2.66 16.91 -10.92
CA GLU A 86 -3.85 17.65 -11.33
C GLU A 86 -3.70 19.17 -11.09
N ARG A 87 -3.04 19.56 -9.99
CA ARG A 87 -2.80 20.96 -9.62
C ARG A 87 -1.63 21.62 -10.37
N GLU A 88 -0.71 20.83 -10.93
CA GLU A 88 0.47 21.28 -11.71
C GLU A 88 0.28 21.09 -13.21
N ARG A 89 -0.96 21.22 -13.73
CA ARG A 89 -1.08 21.46 -15.17
C ARG A 89 -0.41 22.79 -15.47
N THR A 90 0.68 22.73 -16.23
CA THR A 90 1.41 23.88 -16.73
C THR A 90 1.29 23.90 -18.25
N CYS A 91 1.19 25.09 -18.82
CA CYS A 91 1.23 25.22 -20.27
C CYS A 91 2.67 25.25 -20.77
N PRO A 92 2.93 24.86 -22.03
CA PRO A 92 4.26 25.01 -22.61
C PRO A 92 4.74 26.47 -22.55
N PRO A 93 6.05 26.74 -22.58
CA PRO A 93 6.56 28.10 -22.56
C PRO A 93 5.97 28.97 -23.68
N GLY A 94 5.50 30.17 -23.32
CA GLY A 94 4.85 31.10 -24.25
C GLY A 94 3.35 30.86 -24.47
N TRP A 95 2.76 29.86 -23.80
CA TRP A 95 1.32 29.62 -23.79
C TRP A 95 0.68 30.16 -22.51
N MET A 96 -0.53 30.69 -22.65
CA MET A 96 -1.33 31.19 -21.54
C MET A 96 -2.31 30.11 -21.06
N MET A 97 -2.36 29.88 -19.74
CA MET A 97 -3.36 28.99 -19.14
C MET A 97 -4.65 29.76 -18.82
N SER A 98 -5.79 29.25 -19.27
CA SER A 98 -7.12 29.67 -18.79
C SER A 98 -8.04 28.46 -18.68
N ASN A 99 -8.61 28.25 -17.48
CA ASN A 99 -9.53 27.15 -17.16
C ASN A 99 -9.07 25.76 -17.66
N HIS A 100 -7.81 25.38 -17.37
CA HIS A 100 -7.20 24.10 -17.79
C HIS A 100 -6.96 23.94 -19.30
N THR A 101 -7.14 25.01 -20.09
CA THR A 101 -6.80 25.06 -21.51
C THR A 101 -5.61 26.00 -21.72
N CYS A 102 -4.73 25.62 -22.64
CA CYS A 102 -3.57 26.43 -23.02
C CYS A 102 -3.83 27.15 -24.34
N TYR A 103 -3.58 28.46 -24.38
CA TYR A 103 -3.77 29.31 -25.55
C TYR A 103 -2.45 29.89 -26.03
N PHE A 104 -2.27 29.97 -27.34
CA PHE A 104 -1.11 30.60 -27.98
C PHE A 104 -1.59 31.60 -29.02
N PHE A 105 -1.10 32.84 -28.89
CA PHE A 105 -1.41 33.92 -29.83
C PHE A 105 -0.32 33.95 -30.91
N SER A 106 -0.67 33.48 -32.10
CA SER A 106 0.24 33.50 -33.24
C SER A 106 0.20 34.87 -33.93
N TYR A 107 1.38 35.45 -34.16
CA TYR A 107 1.55 36.68 -34.95
C TYR A 107 1.59 36.41 -36.47
N GLY A 108 1.38 35.16 -36.89
CA GLY A 108 1.39 34.78 -38.30
C GLY A 108 0.20 35.36 -39.06
N THR A 109 0.47 35.91 -40.25
CA THR A 109 -0.58 36.44 -41.14
C THR A 109 -0.93 35.46 -42.26
N GLY A 110 -2.17 35.52 -42.73
CA GLY A 110 -2.66 34.75 -43.87
C GLY A 110 -4.12 34.31 -43.74
N SER A 111 -4.50 33.30 -44.50
CA SER A 111 -5.85 32.74 -44.47
C SER A 111 -6.09 31.90 -43.22
N TRP A 112 -7.37 31.58 -42.97
CA TRP A 112 -7.78 30.69 -41.89
C TRP A 112 -7.11 29.31 -41.96
N GLU A 113 -6.94 28.72 -43.16
CA GLU A 113 -6.21 27.45 -43.31
C GLU A 113 -4.77 27.55 -42.85
N LYS A 114 -4.11 28.66 -43.18
CA LYS A 114 -2.72 28.88 -42.79
C LYS A 114 -2.63 29.06 -41.27
N GLY A 115 -3.59 29.75 -40.66
CA GLY A 115 -3.72 29.85 -39.21
C GLY A 115 -3.89 28.47 -38.57
N ARG A 116 -4.82 27.65 -39.08
CA ARG A 116 -5.03 26.29 -38.59
C ARG A 116 -3.82 25.39 -38.78
N GLN A 117 -3.12 25.52 -39.90
CA GLN A 117 -1.88 24.79 -40.15
C GLN A 117 -0.77 25.19 -39.16
N ASP A 118 -0.65 26.47 -38.81
CA ASP A 118 0.30 26.91 -37.76
C ASP A 118 -0.05 26.32 -36.39
N CYS A 119 -1.34 26.29 -36.02
CA CYS A 119 -1.78 25.65 -34.78
C CYS A 119 -1.46 24.14 -34.76
N THR A 120 -1.79 23.42 -35.83
CA THR A 120 -1.54 21.96 -35.92
C THR A 120 -0.06 21.62 -35.95
N ASN A 121 0.79 22.46 -36.55
CA ASN A 121 2.26 22.33 -36.48
C ASN A 121 2.80 22.47 -35.04
N ARG A 122 2.03 23.06 -34.13
CA ARG A 122 2.34 23.23 -32.70
C ARG A 122 1.61 22.21 -31.82
N GLU A 123 1.06 21.14 -32.41
CA GLU A 123 0.28 20.12 -31.71
C GLU A 123 -0.99 20.67 -31.03
N ALA A 124 -1.57 21.72 -31.60
CA ALA A 124 -2.81 22.35 -31.16
C ALA A 124 -3.80 22.55 -32.32
N ASP A 125 -4.93 23.22 -32.07
CA ASP A 125 -5.86 23.66 -33.10
C ASP A 125 -6.33 25.10 -32.81
N LEU A 126 -7.06 25.72 -33.74
CA LEU A 126 -7.61 27.05 -33.53
C LEU A 126 -8.56 27.08 -32.33
N ALA A 127 -8.58 28.19 -31.59
CA ALA A 127 -9.33 28.28 -30.33
C ALA A 127 -10.85 28.12 -30.57
N ILE A 128 -11.48 27.28 -29.75
CA ILE A 128 -12.95 27.18 -29.62
C ILE A 128 -13.34 27.97 -28.38
N ILE A 129 -14.13 29.02 -28.56
CA ILE A 129 -14.56 29.89 -27.46
C ILE A 129 -15.91 29.39 -26.95
N ASN A 130 -15.94 28.93 -25.70
CA ASN A 130 -17.13 28.29 -25.12
C ASN A 130 -17.94 29.20 -24.19
N SER A 131 -17.37 30.33 -23.76
CA SER A 131 -18.03 31.26 -22.84
C SER A 131 -17.67 32.72 -23.09
N VAL A 132 -18.56 33.63 -22.69
CA VAL A 132 -18.31 35.08 -22.73
C VAL A 132 -17.10 35.46 -21.87
N ASN A 133 -16.91 34.81 -20.72
CA ASN A 133 -15.75 35.06 -19.87
C ASN A 133 -14.44 34.67 -20.56
N GLU A 134 -14.41 33.52 -21.23
CA GLU A 134 -13.26 33.10 -22.02
C GLU A 134 -12.99 34.09 -23.15
N GLN A 135 -14.03 34.53 -23.86
CA GLN A 135 -13.89 35.55 -24.92
C GLN A 135 -13.29 36.85 -24.38
N MET A 136 -13.83 37.39 -23.27
CA MET A 136 -13.32 38.62 -22.66
C MET A 136 -11.86 38.47 -22.22
N LEU A 137 -11.54 37.36 -21.54
CA LEU A 137 -10.17 37.08 -21.10
C LEU A 137 -9.21 36.99 -22.28
N LEU A 138 -9.58 36.34 -23.39
CA LEU A 138 -8.72 36.25 -24.57
C LEU A 138 -8.55 37.60 -25.25
N SER A 139 -9.61 38.41 -25.33
CA SER A 139 -9.57 39.75 -25.93
C SER A 139 -8.62 40.69 -25.20
N ASP A 140 -8.44 40.57 -23.88
CA ASP A 140 -7.52 41.42 -23.11
C ASP A 140 -6.03 41.25 -23.53
N PHE A 141 -5.68 40.16 -24.21
CA PHE A 141 -4.32 39.90 -24.71
C PHE A 141 -4.13 40.29 -26.19
N ILE A 142 -5.18 40.80 -26.83
CA ILE A 142 -5.16 41.20 -28.25
C ILE A 142 -5.06 42.71 -28.32
N GLU A 143 -4.10 43.22 -29.08
CA GLU A 143 -3.96 44.67 -29.32
C GLU A 143 -5.20 45.22 -30.04
N GLU A 144 -5.57 46.46 -29.74
CA GLU A 144 -6.63 47.17 -30.46
C GLU A 144 -6.37 47.11 -31.98
N ASP A 145 -7.42 46.89 -32.77
CA ASP A 145 -7.40 46.70 -34.23
C ASP A 145 -6.70 45.43 -34.76
N THR A 146 -6.27 44.50 -33.90
CA THR A 146 -5.71 43.21 -34.33
C THR A 146 -6.81 42.17 -34.57
N HIS A 147 -6.75 41.52 -35.73
CA HIS A 147 -7.67 40.45 -36.10
C HIS A 147 -6.96 39.09 -36.01
N ILE A 148 -7.51 38.16 -35.24
CA ILE A 148 -6.95 36.83 -35.03
C ILE A 148 -7.95 35.77 -35.49
N TRP A 149 -7.46 34.74 -36.17
CA TRP A 149 -8.30 33.60 -36.54
C TRP A 149 -8.65 32.74 -35.32
N ILE A 150 -9.92 32.35 -35.23
CA ILE A 150 -10.43 31.39 -34.25
C ILE A 150 -11.06 30.19 -34.98
N GLY A 151 -11.43 29.16 -34.22
CA GLY A 151 -11.88 27.88 -34.76
C GLY A 151 -13.27 27.86 -35.40
N VAL A 152 -13.91 29.01 -35.62
CA VAL A 152 -15.24 29.07 -36.24
C VAL A 152 -15.14 29.31 -37.75
N THR A 153 -15.93 28.57 -38.54
CA THR A 153 -15.95 28.68 -40.00
C THR A 153 -17.27 28.19 -40.59
N ASP A 154 -17.67 28.74 -41.73
CA ASP A 154 -18.87 28.34 -42.50
C ASP A 154 -18.51 27.75 -43.88
N ARG A 155 -17.25 27.38 -44.09
CA ARG A 155 -16.74 26.88 -45.38
C ARG A 155 -17.40 25.61 -45.89
N GLU A 156 -17.99 24.81 -45.01
CA GLU A 156 -18.75 23.63 -45.40
C GLU A 156 -20.08 24.01 -46.06
N GLU A 157 -20.74 25.04 -45.54
CA GLU A 157 -22.01 25.55 -46.02
C GLU A 157 -22.17 27.02 -45.60
N GLU A 158 -22.12 27.92 -46.58
CA GLU A 158 -22.21 29.37 -46.39
C GLU A 158 -23.41 29.74 -45.50
N GLY A 159 -23.17 30.57 -44.49
CA GLY A 159 -24.19 30.97 -43.51
C GLY A 159 -24.47 29.96 -42.40
N LYS A 160 -23.84 28.77 -42.42
CA LYS A 160 -23.88 27.79 -41.31
C LYS A 160 -22.52 27.68 -40.64
N TRP A 161 -22.30 28.56 -39.68
CA TRP A 161 -21.09 28.59 -38.86
C TRP A 161 -20.97 27.37 -37.97
N LYS A 162 -19.82 26.71 -38.02
CA LYS A 162 -19.44 25.59 -37.16
C LYS A 162 -18.06 25.83 -36.57
N TRP A 163 -17.89 25.33 -35.36
CA TRP A 163 -16.58 25.18 -34.75
C TRP A 163 -15.83 24.00 -35.39
N ILE A 164 -14.50 24.02 -35.30
CA ILE A 164 -13.62 22.96 -35.78
C ILE A 164 -13.88 21.58 -35.14
N ASP A 165 -14.61 21.51 -34.01
CA ASP A 165 -15.08 20.26 -33.38
C ASP A 165 -16.41 19.75 -33.96
N GLY A 166 -16.99 20.48 -34.92
CA GLY A 166 -18.25 20.17 -35.58
C GLY A 166 -19.50 20.74 -34.89
N ALA A 167 -19.36 21.40 -33.73
CA ALA A 167 -20.48 22.05 -33.06
C ALA A 167 -20.99 23.24 -33.88
N GLN A 168 -22.30 23.38 -34.02
CA GLN A 168 -22.88 24.58 -34.63
C GLN A 168 -22.70 25.78 -33.72
N LEU A 169 -22.41 26.94 -34.30
CA LEU A 169 -22.43 28.20 -33.58
C LEU A 169 -23.88 28.55 -33.23
N SER A 170 -24.31 28.22 -32.03
CA SER A 170 -25.57 28.71 -31.46
C SER A 170 -25.36 30.08 -30.83
N GLU A 171 -26.33 30.99 -30.93
CA GLU A 171 -26.43 32.13 -29.99
C GLU A 171 -26.51 31.56 -28.57
N ARG A 172 -25.44 31.74 -27.78
CA ARG A 172 -25.41 31.44 -26.35
C ARG A 172 -25.57 32.73 -25.56
#